data_AF-A0A9W9W8Y7-F1
#
_entry.id   AF-A0A9W9W8Y7-F1
#
_cell.length_a   1.000
_cell.length_b   1.000
_cell.length_c   1.000
_cell.angle_alpha   90.00
_cell.angle_beta   90.00
_cell.angle_gamma   90.00
#
_symmetry.space_group_name_H-M   'P 1'
#
loop_
_entity.id
_entity.type
_entity.pdbx_description
1 polymer ?
#
loop_
_entity_poly.entity_id
_entity_poly.type
_entity_poly.pdbx_seq_one_letter_code
_entity_poly.pdbx_strand_id
1 'polypeptide(L)'
;MAHQKHVAEVPRSILPRLTWNSSSSRPSVTSSHHAVLATRQRQQYLQGWSPLNRQIHSLSTSYRSSRAISTSIRAPHSSPTVSRYTSRLLAKRSSSSAEPLGNPIRHNGVYVATYRPAQRAFHATPARQRDHHFDTLKFVKRLQAEGFSEEQAVAMMRVLNDIIQESIQNLTRTMVLREDSERSTYTQKVDFAKLRSELLNADSTEAQLTRSSHEKIAADLAKLNSRLRDEIGRTQASVRLDLNLEKGRIREEANGQEMRIKETETRIEQEVAGLRERVEAVKFSTLQWLMGVCTGTAAVMLGAWRLFM
;
A
#
# COMPACT_ATOMS: atom_id res chain seq x y z
N MET A 1 -55.77 -47.78 -14.58
CA MET A 1 -54.39 -47.58 -14.10
C MET A 1 -53.81 -46.38 -14.84
N ALA A 2 -53.75 -45.23 -14.18
CA ALA A 2 -53.28 -43.98 -14.76
C ALA A 2 -52.28 -43.33 -13.79
N HIS A 3 -51.07 -43.11 -14.28
CA HIS A 3 -49.93 -42.58 -13.53
C HIS A 3 -50.06 -41.07 -13.32
N GLN A 4 -50.03 -40.63 -12.06
CA GLN A 4 -49.89 -39.22 -11.70
C GLN A 4 -48.39 -38.88 -11.57
N LYS A 5 -47.91 -38.01 -12.45
CA LYS A 5 -46.51 -37.58 -12.53
C LYS A 5 -46.21 -36.51 -11.47
N HIS A 6 -45.09 -36.68 -10.78
CA HIS A 6 -44.51 -35.74 -9.82
C HIS A 6 -43.89 -34.55 -10.58
N VAL A 7 -44.34 -33.33 -10.29
CA VAL A 7 -43.73 -32.09 -10.81
C VAL A 7 -42.72 -31.60 -9.78
N ALA A 8 -41.46 -31.51 -10.20
CA ALA A 8 -40.37 -30.95 -9.40
C ALA A 8 -40.44 -29.41 -9.47
N GLU A 9 -40.65 -28.76 -8.33
CA GLU A 9 -40.49 -27.31 -8.20
C GLU A 9 -39.01 -26.96 -7.99
N VAL A 10 -38.49 -26.07 -8.84
CA VAL A 10 -37.16 -25.47 -8.76
C VAL A 10 -37.29 -24.11 -8.05
N PRO A 11 -36.56 -23.84 -6.95
CA PRO A 11 -36.63 -22.54 -6.30
C PRO A 11 -35.85 -21.48 -7.09
N ARG A 12 -36.55 -20.38 -7.37
CA ARG A 12 -36.07 -19.17 -8.07
C ARG A 12 -35.21 -18.31 -7.14
N SER A 13 -34.00 -17.99 -7.61
CA SER A 13 -33.22 -16.75 -7.43
C SER A 13 -33.50 -15.89 -6.17
N ILE A 14 -32.54 -15.91 -5.23
CA ILE A 14 -32.38 -14.90 -4.17
C ILE A 14 -31.64 -13.71 -4.77
N LEU A 15 -32.31 -12.57 -4.91
CA LEU A 15 -31.68 -11.26 -5.04
C LEU A 15 -31.75 -10.55 -3.68
N PRO A 16 -30.66 -10.00 -3.13
CA PRO A 16 -30.74 -9.19 -1.93
C PRO A 16 -31.17 -7.75 -2.27
N ARG A 17 -32.23 -7.31 -1.59
CA ARG A 17 -32.63 -5.89 -1.47
C ARG A 17 -31.47 -5.07 -0.91
N LEU A 18 -31.03 -4.04 -1.65
CA LEU A 18 -30.23 -2.96 -1.10
C LEU A 18 -31.10 -2.11 -0.15
N THR A 19 -30.77 -2.12 1.14
CA THR A 19 -31.20 -1.08 2.08
C THR A 19 -30.03 -0.11 2.28
N TRP A 20 -30.21 1.13 1.83
CA TRP A 20 -29.29 2.22 2.16
C TRP A 20 -29.56 2.65 3.60
N ASN A 21 -28.61 2.46 4.50
CA ASN A 21 -28.58 3.14 5.80
C ASN A 21 -27.36 4.08 5.82
N SER A 22 -27.58 5.33 5.44
CA SER A 22 -26.62 6.42 5.68
C SER A 22 -26.93 7.03 7.04
N SER A 23 -26.13 6.70 8.04
CA SER A 23 -26.03 7.50 9.27
C SER A 23 -24.74 8.32 9.19
N SER A 24 -24.88 9.58 8.77
CA SER A 24 -23.84 10.60 8.86
C SER A 24 -24.04 11.38 10.15
N SER A 25 -23.05 11.35 11.04
CA SER A 25 -22.97 12.23 12.20
C SER A 25 -22.45 13.61 11.77
N ARG A 26 -23.36 14.59 11.68
CA ARG A 26 -23.04 16.02 11.74
C ARG A 26 -22.78 16.42 13.19
N PRO A 27 -21.74 17.21 13.51
CA PRO A 27 -21.72 17.96 14.76
C PRO A 27 -22.51 19.26 14.59
N SER A 28 -23.54 19.45 15.41
CA SER A 28 -24.25 20.72 15.56
C SER A 28 -23.42 21.69 16.40
N VAL A 29 -23.23 22.88 15.86
CA VAL A 29 -22.70 24.06 16.55
C VAL A 29 -23.79 24.58 17.49
N THR A 30 -23.49 24.62 18.79
CA THR A 30 -24.26 25.42 19.75
C THR A 30 -23.36 26.53 20.29
N SER A 31 -23.82 27.76 20.04
CA SER A 31 -23.33 28.99 20.62
C SER A 31 -23.97 29.16 22.00
N SER A 32 -23.15 29.41 23.02
CA SER A 32 -23.62 30.00 24.28
C SER A 32 -22.50 30.81 24.91
N HIS A 33 -22.69 32.13 24.87
CA HIS A 33 -21.95 33.14 25.63
C HIS A 33 -21.99 32.83 27.13
N HIS A 34 -20.90 33.07 27.88
CA HIS A 34 -20.94 33.78 29.16
C HIS A 34 -19.54 34.27 29.61
N ALA A 35 -19.53 35.57 29.92
CA ALA A 35 -18.64 36.44 30.68
C ALA A 35 -17.29 35.94 31.28
N VAL A 36 -16.23 36.60 30.79
CA VAL A 36 -15.17 37.33 31.53
C VAL A 36 -15.18 37.23 33.06
N LEU A 37 -14.12 36.64 33.62
CA LEU A 37 -13.50 37.13 34.85
C LEU A 37 -11.98 37.00 34.73
N ALA A 38 -11.33 38.16 34.82
CA ALA A 38 -9.89 38.32 34.81
C ALA A 38 -9.35 38.17 36.23
N THR A 39 -8.40 37.26 36.43
CA THR A 39 -7.43 37.35 37.52
C THR A 39 -6.02 37.20 36.97
N ARG A 40 -5.34 38.33 37.04
CA ARG A 40 -3.96 38.61 36.69
C ARG A 40 -3.05 37.99 37.76
N GLN A 41 -2.20 37.04 37.40
CA GLN A 41 -1.00 36.76 38.17
C GLN A 41 0.21 36.63 37.24
N ARG A 42 1.27 37.30 37.66
CA ARG A 42 2.39 37.79 36.87
C ARG A 42 3.63 36.97 37.24
N GLN A 43 4.36 36.56 36.21
CA GLN A 43 5.81 36.26 36.15
C GLN A 43 6.40 35.24 37.15
N GLN A 44 7.10 34.25 36.60
CA GLN A 44 8.55 34.19 36.78
C GLN A 44 9.24 33.49 35.60
N TYR A 45 10.25 34.19 35.08
CA TYR A 45 11.23 33.73 34.11
C TYR A 45 12.15 32.69 34.75
N LEU A 46 12.57 31.69 33.98
CA LEU A 46 13.89 31.10 34.11
C LEU A 46 14.38 30.66 32.73
N GLN A 47 15.49 31.29 32.35
CA GLN A 47 16.25 31.09 31.14
C GLN A 47 16.95 29.73 31.15
N GLY A 48 17.07 29.13 29.96
CA GLY A 48 18.37 28.61 29.52
C GLY A 48 18.59 27.11 29.63
N TRP A 49 18.62 26.42 28.49
CA TRP A 49 19.86 25.95 27.83
C TRP A 49 19.51 24.87 26.79
N SER A 50 19.90 25.14 25.55
CA SER A 50 20.17 24.19 24.47
C SER A 50 21.50 24.66 23.86
N PRO A 51 22.40 23.77 23.40
CA PRO A 51 22.13 22.93 22.22
C PRO A 51 22.79 21.54 22.22
N LEU A 52 22.19 20.61 21.48
CA LEU A 52 22.93 19.52 20.82
C LEU A 52 22.16 19.13 19.55
N ASN A 53 22.52 19.82 18.47
CA ASN A 53 22.04 19.58 17.12
C ASN A 53 22.79 18.37 16.56
N ARG A 54 22.12 17.22 16.43
CA ARG A 54 22.68 16.04 15.74
C ARG A 54 21.88 15.80 14.47
N GLN A 55 22.45 16.26 13.36
CA GLN A 55 22.02 15.95 11.99
C GLN A 55 21.96 14.44 11.78
N ILE A 56 20.78 13.92 11.50
CA ILE A 56 20.58 12.59 10.90
C ILE A 56 20.12 12.84 9.48
N HIS A 57 21.02 12.59 8.53
CA HIS A 57 20.70 12.61 7.11
C HIS A 57 19.83 11.40 6.77
N SER A 58 18.57 11.65 6.41
CA SER A 58 17.67 10.67 5.81
C SER A 58 18.04 10.48 4.33
N LEU A 59 18.52 9.29 3.98
CA LEU A 59 18.70 8.86 2.58
C LEU A 59 17.32 8.62 1.95
N SER A 60 16.91 9.52 1.06
CA SER A 60 15.78 9.34 0.17
C SER A 60 16.19 8.45 -1.02
N THR A 61 15.75 7.20 -1.02
CA THR A 61 15.93 6.28 -2.15
C THR A 61 14.92 6.62 -3.23
N SER A 62 15.34 7.38 -4.24
CA SER A 62 14.55 7.63 -5.45
C SER A 62 14.68 6.46 -6.42
N TYR A 63 13.59 5.73 -6.63
CA TYR A 63 13.46 4.77 -7.72
C TYR A 63 13.33 5.54 -9.05
N ARG A 64 14.36 5.47 -9.89
CA ARG A 64 14.33 6.00 -11.26
C ARG A 64 14.32 4.83 -12.22
N SER A 65 13.12 4.40 -12.62
CA SER A 65 12.93 3.39 -13.66
C SER A 65 13.05 4.04 -15.03
N SER A 66 14.11 3.72 -15.77
CA SER A 66 14.16 3.89 -17.22
C SER A 66 15.41 3.23 -17.79
N ARG A 67 15.25 2.09 -18.47
CA ARG A 67 15.76 1.84 -19.84
C ARG A 67 15.43 0.41 -20.26
N ALA A 68 14.56 0.31 -21.27
CA ALA A 68 14.32 -0.91 -22.03
C ALA A 68 15.53 -1.21 -22.92
N ILE A 69 15.89 -2.49 -22.96
CA ILE A 69 16.89 -3.07 -23.85
C ILE A 69 16.17 -3.36 -25.17
N SER A 70 16.69 -2.85 -26.28
CA SER A 70 16.30 -3.30 -27.63
C SER A 70 17.56 -3.65 -28.40
N THR A 71 17.73 -4.94 -28.61
CA THR A 71 18.78 -5.55 -29.43
C THR A 71 18.39 -5.45 -30.90
N SER A 72 19.18 -4.73 -31.70
CA SER A 72 19.12 -4.81 -33.17
C SER A 72 20.43 -5.37 -33.68
N ILE A 73 20.36 -6.59 -34.21
CA ILE A 73 21.44 -7.27 -34.92
C ILE A 73 21.61 -6.62 -36.30
N ARG A 74 22.87 -6.47 -36.70
CA ARG A 74 23.35 -5.87 -37.94
C ARG A 74 23.61 -6.98 -38.97
N ALA A 75 23.18 -6.78 -40.21
CA ALA A 75 23.73 -7.46 -41.39
C ALA A 75 23.83 -6.45 -42.56
N PRO A 76 24.92 -6.46 -43.36
CA PRO A 76 25.13 -5.50 -44.45
C PRO A 76 25.01 -6.14 -45.83
N HIS A 77 24.28 -5.53 -46.76
CA HIS A 77 24.46 -5.78 -48.20
C HIS A 77 24.32 -4.48 -48.99
N SER A 78 25.29 -4.28 -49.89
CA SER A 78 25.54 -3.14 -50.75
C SER A 78 24.80 -3.22 -52.09
N SER A 79 24.29 -2.10 -52.59
CA SER A 79 24.53 -1.54 -53.96
C SER A 79 23.46 -0.50 -54.35
N PRO A 80 23.74 0.40 -55.32
CA PRO A 80 23.32 1.81 -55.25
C PRO A 80 22.19 2.18 -56.22
N THR A 81 21.87 3.48 -56.28
CA THR A 81 21.67 4.35 -57.48
C THR A 81 20.45 5.30 -57.41
N VAL A 82 20.71 6.56 -57.81
CA VAL A 82 19.81 7.62 -58.31
C VAL A 82 19.02 8.45 -57.29
N SER A 83 19.64 9.56 -56.84
CA SER A 83 18.93 10.72 -56.30
C SER A 83 18.47 11.63 -57.45
N ARG A 84 17.16 11.68 -57.71
CA ARG A 84 16.54 12.74 -58.51
C ARG A 84 16.19 13.90 -57.59
N TYR A 85 16.85 15.02 -57.81
CA TYR A 85 16.39 16.33 -57.37
C TYR A 85 15.05 16.66 -58.03
N THR A 86 14.00 16.83 -57.23
CA THR A 86 12.82 17.62 -57.62
C THR A 86 12.60 18.72 -56.60
N SER A 87 12.78 19.93 -57.09
CA SER A 87 12.52 21.21 -56.45
C SER A 87 11.09 21.28 -55.92
N ARG A 88 10.93 21.52 -54.61
CA ARG A 88 9.63 21.92 -54.03
C ARG A 88 9.45 23.41 -54.21
N LEU A 89 8.50 23.74 -55.08
CA LEU A 89 7.98 25.08 -55.28
C LEU A 89 7.31 25.60 -54.00
N LEU A 90 7.66 26.85 -53.72
CA LEU A 90 7.23 27.69 -52.62
C LEU A 90 5.75 28.10 -52.84
N ALA A 91 4.82 27.47 -52.13
CA ALA A 91 3.44 27.95 -52.07
C ALA A 91 3.27 28.91 -50.88
N LYS A 92 3.32 30.20 -51.22
CA LYS A 92 3.04 31.38 -50.41
C LYS A 92 1.69 31.23 -49.71
N ARG A 93 1.68 31.11 -48.37
CA ARG A 93 0.45 31.20 -47.58
C ARG A 93 0.34 32.61 -47.01
N SER A 94 -0.68 33.32 -47.47
CA SER A 94 -1.10 34.63 -47.00
C SER A 94 -1.40 34.59 -45.50
N SER A 95 -0.86 35.59 -44.81
CA SER A 95 -1.20 35.99 -43.45
C SER A 95 -2.70 36.25 -43.32
N SER A 96 -3.38 35.46 -42.48
CA SER A 96 -4.68 35.81 -41.93
C SER A 96 -4.53 35.93 -40.42
N SER A 97 -4.77 37.17 -39.96
CA SER A 97 -5.18 37.62 -38.64
C SER A 97 -5.07 36.64 -37.46
N ALA A 98 -4.22 37.01 -36.51
CA ALA A 98 -4.23 36.50 -35.15
C ALA A 98 -5.57 36.83 -34.48
N GLU A 99 -6.39 35.81 -34.24
CA GLU A 99 -7.53 35.87 -33.32
C GLU A 99 -7.08 35.45 -31.92
N PRO A 100 -7.55 36.13 -30.85
CA PRO A 100 -7.10 35.87 -29.50
C PRO A 100 -7.53 34.49 -29.03
N LEU A 101 -6.59 33.78 -28.42
CA LEU A 101 -6.78 32.48 -27.80
C LEU A 101 -7.84 32.60 -26.70
N GLY A 102 -9.08 32.19 -27.00
CA GLY A 102 -10.17 32.13 -26.03
C GLY A 102 -9.75 31.24 -24.85
N ASN A 103 -9.68 31.83 -23.67
CA ASN A 103 -9.35 31.16 -22.42
C ASN A 103 -10.27 29.94 -22.21
N PRO A 104 -9.75 28.75 -21.83
CA PRO A 104 -10.60 27.64 -21.45
C PRO A 104 -11.37 28.00 -20.16
N ILE A 105 -12.70 28.03 -20.27
CA ILE A 105 -13.61 28.27 -19.15
C ILE A 105 -13.42 27.16 -18.11
N ARG A 106 -13.02 27.56 -16.90
CA ARG A 106 -12.83 26.66 -15.76
C ARG A 106 -14.20 26.31 -15.15
N HIS A 107 -14.53 25.02 -15.13
CA HIS A 107 -15.43 24.46 -14.11
C HIS A 107 -14.78 23.19 -13.56
N ASN A 108 -14.46 23.21 -12.26
CA ASN A 108 -14.16 22.04 -11.42
C ASN A 108 -13.33 20.91 -12.06
N GLY A 109 -12.09 21.22 -12.48
CA GLY A 109 -10.99 20.25 -12.54
C GLY A 109 -11.02 19.13 -13.60
N VAL A 110 -11.92 19.17 -14.60
CA VAL A 110 -11.95 18.17 -15.67
C VAL A 110 -11.79 18.83 -17.04
N TYR A 111 -10.75 18.45 -17.78
CA TYR A 111 -10.53 18.91 -19.16
C TYR A 111 -11.57 18.25 -20.09
N VAL A 112 -12.55 19.01 -20.55
CA VAL A 112 -13.44 18.57 -21.64
C VAL A 112 -12.79 18.95 -22.96
N ALA A 113 -12.13 17.99 -23.60
CA ALA A 113 -11.68 18.14 -24.99
C ALA A 113 -12.94 18.20 -25.88
N THR A 114 -13.21 19.35 -26.49
CA THR A 114 -14.28 19.48 -27.48
C THR A 114 -13.95 18.59 -28.68
N TYR A 115 -14.66 17.47 -28.82
CA TYR A 115 -14.54 16.55 -29.95
C TYR A 115 -15.00 17.26 -31.22
N ARG A 116 -14.08 17.58 -32.13
CA ARG A 116 -14.42 17.96 -33.52
C ARG A 116 -14.63 16.67 -34.32
N PRO A 117 -15.86 16.34 -34.76
CA PRO A 117 -16.05 15.20 -35.64
C PRO A 117 -15.37 15.52 -36.98
N ALA A 118 -14.35 14.73 -37.32
CA ALA A 118 -13.75 14.78 -38.65
C ALA A 118 -14.79 14.30 -39.66
N GLN A 119 -15.36 15.24 -40.42
CA GLN A 119 -16.18 14.91 -41.59
C GLN A 119 -15.29 14.19 -42.61
N ARG A 120 -15.44 12.87 -42.63
CA ARG A 120 -14.73 11.97 -43.52
C ARG A 120 -15.27 12.17 -44.93
N ALA A 121 -14.55 12.90 -45.78
CA ALA A 121 -14.78 12.92 -47.21
C ALA A 121 -14.36 11.55 -47.78
N PHE A 122 -15.31 10.62 -47.85
CA PHE A 122 -15.14 9.39 -48.60
C PHE A 122 -15.19 9.72 -50.10
N HIS A 123 -14.04 9.93 -50.71
CA HIS A 123 -13.94 9.89 -52.16
C HIS A 123 -13.86 8.43 -52.59
N ALA A 124 -14.96 7.90 -53.11
CA ALA A 124 -14.92 6.70 -53.93
C ALA A 124 -14.32 7.11 -55.28
N THR A 125 -13.04 6.78 -55.51
CA THR A 125 -12.43 6.96 -56.83
C THR A 125 -13.26 6.14 -57.83
N PRO A 126 -13.83 6.73 -58.89
CA PRO A 126 -14.60 5.98 -59.87
C PRO A 126 -13.71 4.88 -60.44
N ALA A 127 -14.26 3.66 -60.54
CA ALA A 127 -13.56 2.53 -61.14
C ALA A 127 -13.28 2.88 -62.60
N ARG A 128 -12.07 3.38 -62.86
CA ARG A 128 -11.60 3.64 -64.21
C ARG A 128 -11.48 2.28 -64.87
N GLN A 129 -12.40 1.93 -65.76
CA GLN A 129 -12.22 0.79 -66.64
C GLN A 129 -10.91 1.04 -67.40
N ARG A 130 -9.91 0.22 -67.08
CA ARG A 130 -8.65 0.23 -67.78
C ARG A 130 -8.85 -0.73 -68.94
N ASP A 131 -9.04 -0.18 -70.13
CA ASP A 131 -8.97 -0.94 -71.38
C ASP A 131 -7.55 -1.47 -71.53
N HIS A 132 -7.29 -2.60 -70.87
CA HIS A 132 -6.05 -3.37 -70.99
C HIS A 132 -6.16 -4.31 -72.19
N HIS A 133 -6.51 -3.77 -73.36
CA HIS A 133 -6.49 -4.53 -74.59
C HIS A 133 -5.08 -4.42 -75.19
N PHE A 134 -4.28 -5.48 -75.03
CA PHE A 134 -3.00 -5.56 -75.70
C PHE A 134 -3.23 -5.81 -77.20
N ASP A 135 -3.09 -4.76 -78.00
CA ASP A 135 -3.30 -4.81 -79.45
C ASP A 135 -2.08 -5.43 -80.16
N THR A 136 -2.19 -6.73 -80.43
CA THR A 136 -1.15 -7.53 -81.08
C THR A 136 -0.89 -7.09 -82.52
N LEU A 137 -1.92 -6.64 -83.25
CA LEU A 137 -1.82 -6.22 -84.64
C LEU A 137 -1.08 -4.88 -84.76
N LYS A 138 -1.40 -3.92 -83.89
CA LYS A 138 -0.72 -2.61 -83.86
C LYS A 138 0.75 -2.75 -83.47
N PHE A 139 1.07 -3.72 -82.61
CA PHE A 139 2.45 -4.03 -82.26
C PHE A 139 3.23 -4.57 -83.47
N VAL A 140 2.69 -5.56 -84.17
CA VAL A 140 3.32 -6.14 -85.38
C VAL A 140 3.49 -5.09 -86.48
N LYS A 141 2.46 -4.28 -86.78
CA LYS A 141 2.54 -3.21 -87.78
C LYS A 141 3.61 -2.16 -87.45
N ARG A 142 3.80 -1.86 -86.16
CA ARG A 142 4.85 -0.93 -85.72
C ARG A 142 6.25 -1.54 -85.91
N LEU A 143 6.45 -2.82 -85.61
CA LEU A 143 7.72 -3.50 -85.88
C LEU A 143 8.03 -3.59 -87.38
N GLN A 144 7.03 -3.84 -88.21
CA GLN A 144 7.19 -3.82 -89.68
C GLN A 144 7.60 -2.42 -90.18
N ALA A 145 7.01 -1.35 -89.62
CA ALA A 145 7.39 0.03 -89.97
C ALA A 145 8.83 0.39 -89.57
N GLU A 146 9.38 -0.27 -88.55
CA GLU A 146 10.77 -0.11 -88.08
C GLU A 146 11.75 -1.04 -88.82
N GLY A 147 11.30 -1.75 -89.87
CA GLY A 147 12.17 -2.54 -90.76
C GLY A 147 12.30 -4.02 -90.42
N PHE A 148 11.49 -4.56 -89.51
CA PHE A 148 11.46 -6.00 -89.22
C PHE A 148 10.62 -6.77 -90.24
N SER A 149 11.01 -8.00 -90.57
CA SER A 149 10.17 -8.87 -91.39
C SER A 149 8.88 -9.23 -90.66
N GLU A 150 7.81 -9.47 -91.40
CA GLU A 150 6.52 -9.85 -90.83
C GLU A 150 6.61 -11.08 -89.92
N GLU A 151 7.37 -12.09 -90.36
CA GLU A 151 7.59 -13.32 -89.59
C GLU A 151 8.33 -13.07 -88.27
N GLN A 152 9.34 -12.19 -88.29
CA GLN A 152 10.09 -11.81 -87.08
C GLN A 152 9.23 -11.00 -86.11
N ALA A 153 8.44 -10.05 -86.62
CA ALA A 153 7.52 -9.24 -85.81
C ALA A 153 6.44 -10.10 -85.15
N VAL A 154 5.90 -11.10 -85.87
CA VAL A 154 4.93 -12.06 -85.33
C VAL A 154 5.57 -12.96 -84.27
N ALA A 155 6.79 -13.44 -84.49
CA ALA A 155 7.50 -14.27 -83.51
C ALA A 155 7.78 -13.50 -82.21
N MET A 156 8.24 -12.25 -82.29
CA MET A 156 8.47 -11.39 -81.12
C MET A 156 7.18 -11.08 -80.36
N MET A 157 6.07 -10.90 -81.07
CA MET A 157 4.75 -10.69 -80.46
C MET A 157 4.32 -11.91 -79.63
N ARG A 158 4.55 -13.14 -80.11
CA ARG A 158 4.21 -14.37 -79.37
C ARG A 158 4.98 -14.47 -78.05
N VAL A 159 6.29 -14.26 -78.09
CA VAL A 159 7.13 -14.26 -76.87
C VAL A 159 6.67 -13.19 -75.87
N LEU A 160 6.33 -11.99 -76.35
CA LEU A 160 5.83 -10.93 -75.49
C LEU A 160 4.45 -11.28 -74.88
N ASN A 161 3.58 -11.95 -75.64
CA ASN A 161 2.30 -12.45 -75.12
C ASN A 161 2.52 -13.44 -73.97
N ASP A 162 3.46 -14.36 -74.11
CA ASP A 162 3.80 -15.35 -73.09
C ASP A 162 4.31 -14.68 -71.80
N ILE A 163 5.23 -13.71 -71.93
CA ILE A 163 5.77 -12.95 -70.78
C ILE A 163 4.67 -12.12 -70.10
N ILE A 164 3.78 -11.48 -70.87
CA ILE A 164 2.65 -10.71 -70.33
C ILE A 164 1.70 -11.64 -69.57
N GLN A 165 1.39 -12.81 -70.12
CA GLN A 165 0.51 -13.78 -69.50
C GLN A 165 1.10 -14.30 -68.16
N GLU A 166 2.38 -14.65 -68.16
CA GLU A 166 3.10 -15.05 -66.94
C GLU A 166 3.12 -13.92 -65.90
N SER A 167 3.38 -12.68 -66.34
CA SER A 167 3.38 -11.50 -65.47
C SER A 167 2.00 -11.23 -64.84
N ILE A 168 0.93 -11.28 -65.63
CA ILE A 168 -0.45 -11.10 -65.13
C ILE A 168 -0.80 -12.20 -64.14
N GLN A 169 -0.41 -13.44 -64.39
CA GLN A 169 -0.70 -14.55 -63.49
C GLN A 169 0.07 -14.45 -62.17
N ASN A 170 1.34 -14.02 -62.21
CA ASN A 170 2.14 -13.75 -61.02
C ASN A 170 1.58 -12.59 -60.18
N LEU A 171 1.16 -11.50 -60.83
CA LEU A 171 0.50 -10.37 -60.16
C LEU A 171 -0.82 -10.78 -59.54
N THR A 172 -1.67 -11.50 -60.29
CA THR A 172 -2.99 -11.93 -59.81
C THR A 172 -2.87 -12.87 -58.61
N ARG A 173 -1.80 -13.69 -58.54
CA ARG A 173 -1.55 -14.60 -57.41
C ARG A 173 -1.30 -13.86 -56.08
N THR A 174 -0.77 -12.65 -56.12
CA THR A 174 -0.47 -11.84 -54.93
C THR A 174 -1.51 -10.76 -54.64
N MET A 175 -2.42 -10.51 -55.58
CA MET A 175 -3.52 -9.57 -55.41
C MET A 175 -4.69 -10.21 -54.65
N VAL A 176 -5.39 -9.39 -53.88
CA VAL A 176 -6.59 -9.78 -53.15
C VAL A 176 -7.76 -8.95 -53.68
N LEU A 177 -8.91 -9.60 -53.85
CA LEU A 177 -10.16 -8.93 -54.22
C LEU A 177 -10.51 -7.88 -53.15
N ARG A 178 -11.00 -6.72 -53.60
CA ARG A 178 -11.37 -5.64 -52.66
C ARG A 178 -12.45 -6.09 -51.68
N GLU A 179 -13.40 -6.89 -52.15
CA GLU A 179 -14.45 -7.48 -51.32
C GLU A 179 -13.87 -8.36 -50.19
N ASP A 180 -12.94 -9.26 -50.50
CA ASP A 180 -12.29 -10.12 -49.50
C ASP A 180 -11.45 -9.32 -48.50
N SER A 181 -10.74 -8.29 -48.99
CA SER A 181 -9.98 -7.38 -48.13
C SER A 181 -10.88 -6.59 -47.19
N GLU A 182 -12.01 -6.08 -47.69
CA GLU A 182 -13.00 -5.34 -46.91
C GLU A 182 -13.70 -6.24 -45.89
N ARG A 183 -14.05 -7.48 -46.28
CA ARG A 183 -14.64 -8.49 -45.38
C ARG A 183 -13.67 -8.87 -44.26
N SER A 184 -12.40 -9.15 -44.58
CA SER A 184 -11.37 -9.43 -43.59
C SER A 184 -11.17 -8.27 -42.61
N THR A 185 -11.14 -7.04 -43.14
CA THR A 185 -11.04 -5.82 -42.33
C THR A 185 -12.26 -5.64 -41.43
N TYR A 186 -13.46 -5.98 -41.89
CA TYR A 186 -14.68 -5.91 -41.10
C TYR A 186 -14.65 -6.90 -39.93
N THR A 187 -14.30 -8.16 -40.20
CA THR A 187 -14.15 -9.19 -39.16
C THR A 187 -13.15 -8.74 -38.09
N GLN A 188 -11.97 -8.27 -38.50
CA GLN A 188 -10.96 -7.74 -37.57
C GLN A 188 -11.52 -6.62 -36.69
N LYS A 189 -12.28 -5.68 -37.25
CA LYS A 189 -12.87 -4.59 -36.48
C LYS A 189 -13.88 -5.07 -35.45
N VAL A 190 -14.70 -6.06 -35.80
CA VAL A 190 -15.66 -6.67 -34.88
C VAL A 190 -14.93 -7.39 -33.76
N ASP A 191 -13.89 -8.16 -34.09
CA ASP A 191 -13.07 -8.87 -33.11
C ASP A 191 -12.37 -7.90 -32.15
N PHE A 192 -11.80 -6.80 -32.66
CA PHE A 192 -11.21 -5.77 -31.81
C PHE A 192 -12.24 -5.08 -30.92
N ALA A 193 -13.46 -4.84 -31.40
CA ALA A 193 -14.53 -4.29 -30.58
C ALA A 193 -14.94 -5.26 -29.46
N LYS A 194 -15.03 -6.55 -29.77
CA LYS A 194 -15.33 -7.61 -28.80
C LYS A 194 -14.22 -7.74 -27.76
N LEU A 195 -12.96 -7.87 -28.17
CA LEU A 195 -11.80 -7.95 -27.28
C LEU A 195 -11.72 -6.72 -26.36
N ARG A 196 -12.00 -5.53 -26.89
CA ARG A 196 -12.04 -4.31 -26.08
C ARG A 196 -13.14 -4.38 -25.01
N SER A 197 -14.33 -4.86 -25.37
CA SER A 197 -15.42 -5.03 -24.40
C SER A 197 -15.09 -6.07 -23.33
N GLU A 198 -14.50 -7.20 -23.73
CA GLU A 198 -14.08 -8.25 -22.79
C GLU A 198 -12.98 -7.75 -21.86
N LEU A 199 -11.99 -7.02 -22.38
CA LEU A 199 -10.91 -6.42 -21.59
C LEU A 199 -11.45 -5.42 -20.57
N LEU A 200 -12.34 -4.51 -20.98
CA LEU A 200 -12.94 -3.53 -20.07
C LEU A 200 -13.77 -4.20 -18.98
N ASN A 201 -14.50 -5.25 -19.32
CA ASN A 201 -15.26 -6.02 -18.33
C ASN A 201 -14.33 -6.75 -17.35
N ALA A 202 -13.29 -7.43 -17.85
CA ALA A 202 -12.30 -8.11 -17.02
C ALA A 202 -11.59 -7.14 -16.06
N ASP A 203 -11.09 -6.02 -16.59
CA ASP A 203 -10.43 -4.96 -15.81
C ASP A 203 -11.35 -4.40 -14.72
N SER A 204 -12.61 -4.10 -15.06
CA SER A 204 -13.60 -3.66 -14.08
C SER A 204 -13.85 -4.71 -12.99
N THR A 205 -13.96 -5.98 -13.35
CA THR A 205 -14.19 -7.05 -12.35
C THR A 205 -12.97 -7.27 -11.46
N GLU A 206 -11.76 -7.26 -12.01
CA GLU A 206 -10.52 -7.41 -11.26
C GLU A 206 -10.30 -6.22 -10.31
N ALA A 207 -10.57 -5.00 -10.78
CA ALA A 207 -10.50 -3.80 -9.96
C ALA A 207 -11.51 -3.86 -8.79
N GLN A 208 -12.72 -4.34 -9.03
CA GLN A 208 -13.73 -4.53 -7.98
C GLN A 208 -13.32 -5.60 -6.96
N LEU A 209 -12.82 -6.74 -7.43
CA LEU A 209 -12.33 -7.81 -6.56
C LEU A 209 -11.17 -7.33 -5.69
N THR A 210 -10.19 -6.65 -6.29
CA THR A 210 -9.04 -6.07 -5.60
C THR A 210 -9.48 -5.02 -4.58
N ARG A 211 -10.42 -4.13 -4.93
CA ARG A 211 -10.96 -3.16 -3.98
C ARG A 211 -11.66 -3.84 -2.80
N SER A 212 -12.47 -4.87 -3.08
CA SER A 212 -13.18 -5.61 -2.04
C SER A 212 -12.23 -6.39 -1.12
N SER A 213 -11.12 -6.92 -1.64
CA SER A 213 -10.10 -7.61 -0.83
C SER A 213 -9.33 -6.61 0.03
N HIS A 214 -8.99 -5.43 -0.51
CA HIS A 214 -8.39 -4.35 0.27
C HIS A 214 -9.30 -3.87 1.41
N GLU A 215 -10.60 -3.70 1.17
CA GLU A 215 -11.57 -3.31 2.20
C GLU A 215 -11.70 -4.37 3.29
N LYS A 216 -11.71 -5.66 2.92
CA LYS A 216 -11.71 -6.78 3.88
C LYS A 216 -10.44 -6.79 4.73
N ILE A 217 -9.26 -6.69 4.12
CA ILE A 217 -7.98 -6.67 4.83
C ILE A 217 -7.90 -5.47 5.76
N ALA A 218 -8.38 -4.30 5.34
CA ALA A 218 -8.43 -3.11 6.19
C ALA A 218 -9.34 -3.30 7.41
N ALA A 219 -10.50 -3.93 7.24
CA ALA A 219 -11.40 -4.27 8.34
C ALA A 219 -10.78 -5.28 9.31
N ASP A 220 -10.11 -6.32 8.79
CA ASP A 220 -9.41 -7.31 9.61
C ASP A 220 -8.24 -6.70 10.38
N LEU A 221 -7.49 -5.78 9.76
CA LEU A 221 -6.42 -5.03 10.42
C LEU A 221 -6.97 -4.16 11.56
N ALA A 222 -8.07 -3.44 11.34
CA ALA A 222 -8.71 -2.64 12.37
C ALA A 222 -9.20 -3.52 13.55
N LYS A 223 -9.80 -4.67 13.24
CA LYS A 223 -10.25 -5.65 14.23
C LYS A 223 -9.09 -6.23 15.05
N LEU A 224 -7.99 -6.60 14.40
CA LEU A 224 -6.80 -7.11 15.07
C LEU A 224 -6.15 -6.03 15.96
N ASN A 225 -6.07 -4.79 15.48
CA ASN A 225 -5.54 -3.68 16.25
C ASN A 225 -6.36 -3.43 17.52
N SER A 226 -7.70 -3.44 17.42
CA SER A 226 -8.57 -3.33 18.58
C SER A 226 -8.34 -4.46 19.58
N ARG A 227 -8.31 -5.72 19.11
CA ARG A 227 -8.06 -6.89 19.96
C ARG A 227 -6.72 -6.81 20.68
N LEU A 228 -5.66 -6.43 19.97
CA LEU A 228 -4.33 -6.25 20.55
C LEU A 228 -4.33 -5.15 21.62
N ARG A 229 -5.01 -4.02 21.37
CA ARG A 229 -5.15 -2.97 22.39
C ARG A 229 -5.90 -3.47 23.62
N ASP A 230 -6.96 -4.23 23.43
CA ASP A 230 -7.74 -4.80 24.54
C ASP A 230 -6.93 -5.83 25.34
N GLU A 231 -6.16 -6.69 24.66
CA GLU A 231 -5.26 -7.65 25.30
C GLU A 231 -4.12 -6.96 26.04
N ILE A 232 -3.50 -5.94 25.45
CA ILE A 232 -2.48 -5.11 26.12
C ILE A 232 -3.07 -4.41 27.34
N GLY A 233 -4.27 -3.83 27.24
CA GLY A 233 -4.94 -3.21 28.38
C GLY A 233 -5.25 -4.22 29.50
N ARG A 234 -5.74 -5.41 29.13
CA ARG A 234 -6.08 -6.48 30.09
C ARG A 234 -4.83 -7.04 30.77
N THR A 235 -3.76 -7.31 30.02
CA THR A 235 -2.47 -7.76 30.57
C THR A 235 -1.83 -6.69 31.45
N GLN A 236 -1.85 -5.42 31.05
CA GLN A 236 -1.37 -4.30 31.85
C GLN A 236 -2.14 -4.18 33.17
N ALA A 237 -3.47 -4.31 33.15
CA ALA A 237 -4.29 -4.30 34.36
C ALA A 237 -3.96 -5.50 35.27
N SER A 238 -3.77 -6.69 34.69
CA SER A 238 -3.38 -7.90 35.42
C SER A 238 -2.03 -7.72 36.12
N VAL A 239 -1.02 -7.21 35.41
CA VAL A 239 0.32 -6.97 35.98
C VAL A 239 0.26 -5.90 37.07
N ARG A 240 -0.53 -4.84 36.90
CA ARG A 240 -0.71 -3.82 37.95
C ARG A 240 -1.36 -4.40 39.20
N LEU A 241 -2.36 -5.27 39.04
CA LEU A 241 -3.00 -5.96 40.16
C LEU A 241 -2.00 -6.87 40.87
N ASP A 242 -1.26 -7.68 40.12
CA ASP A 242 -0.25 -8.61 40.63
C ASP A 242 0.81 -7.87 41.46
N LEU A 243 1.37 -6.78 40.94
CA LEU A 243 2.31 -5.93 41.68
C LEU A 243 1.70 -5.31 42.94
N ASN A 244 0.42 -4.95 42.91
CA ASN A 244 -0.25 -4.38 44.07
C ASN A 244 -0.51 -5.43 45.16
N LEU A 245 -0.90 -6.65 44.77
CA LEU A 245 -1.04 -7.79 45.68
C LEU A 245 0.30 -8.16 46.29
N GLU A 246 1.35 -8.21 45.48
CA GLU A 246 2.71 -8.53 45.92
C GLU A 246 3.26 -7.46 46.88
N LYS A 247 3.02 -6.17 46.61
CA LYS A 247 3.33 -5.09 47.57
C LYS A 247 2.55 -5.25 48.88
N GLY A 248 1.29 -5.66 48.81
CA GLY A 248 0.47 -5.98 49.98
C GLY A 248 1.08 -7.11 50.80
N ARG A 249 1.46 -8.20 50.13
CA ARG A 249 2.11 -9.37 50.74
C ARG A 249 3.44 -9.00 51.40
N ILE A 250 4.32 -8.29 50.71
CA ILE A 250 5.60 -7.82 51.27
C ILE A 250 5.37 -6.96 52.52
N ARG A 251 4.36 -6.08 52.50
CA ARG A 251 4.01 -5.25 53.67
C ARG A 251 3.49 -6.10 54.84
N GLU A 252 2.65 -7.08 54.57
CA GLU A 252 2.13 -7.99 55.61
C GLU A 252 3.25 -8.83 56.22
N GLU A 253 4.17 -9.35 55.40
CA GLU A 253 5.35 -10.08 55.85
C GLU A 253 6.29 -9.20 56.68
N ALA A 254 6.53 -7.96 56.24
CA ALA A 254 7.35 -6.99 56.96
C ALA A 254 6.73 -6.65 58.33
N ASN A 255 5.42 -6.41 58.40
CA ASN A 255 4.72 -6.17 59.66
C ASN A 255 4.73 -7.41 60.58
N GLY A 256 4.60 -8.61 60.01
CA GLY A 256 4.73 -9.87 60.74
C GLY A 256 6.12 -10.05 61.35
N GLN A 257 7.18 -9.69 60.61
CA GLN A 257 8.54 -9.66 61.12
C GLN A 257 8.71 -8.59 62.21
N GLU A 258 8.18 -7.39 62.02
CA GLU A 258 8.23 -6.32 63.03
C GLU A 258 7.57 -6.74 64.35
N MET A 259 6.41 -7.42 64.28
CA MET A 259 5.75 -7.96 65.46
C MET A 259 6.58 -9.02 66.18
N ARG A 260 7.20 -9.95 65.44
CA ARG A 260 8.09 -10.96 66.02
C ARG A 260 9.31 -10.33 66.69
N ILE A 261 9.88 -9.29 66.08
CA ILE A 261 10.99 -8.52 66.67
C ILE A 261 10.55 -7.90 67.99
N LYS A 262 9.40 -7.22 68.03
CA LYS A 262 8.86 -6.64 69.27
C LYS A 262 8.58 -7.68 70.34
N GLU A 263 8.04 -8.84 69.97
CA GLU A 263 7.84 -9.93 70.93
C GLU A 263 9.19 -10.39 71.50
N THR A 264 10.21 -10.61 70.66
CA THR A 264 11.55 -10.98 71.13
C THR A 264 12.20 -9.90 71.98
N GLU A 265 11.99 -8.63 71.64
CA GLU A 265 12.47 -7.48 72.43
C GLU A 265 11.86 -7.50 73.82
N THR A 266 10.54 -7.66 73.95
CA THR A 266 9.87 -7.76 75.26
C THR A 266 10.33 -8.99 76.06
N ARG A 267 10.58 -10.14 75.41
CA ARG A 267 11.13 -11.33 76.08
C ARG A 267 12.54 -11.07 76.60
N ILE A 268 13.39 -10.40 75.82
CA ILE A 268 14.74 -10.00 76.24
C ILE A 268 14.65 -9.05 77.44
N GLU A 269 13.77 -8.04 77.41
CA GLU A 269 13.57 -7.14 78.55
C GLU A 269 13.14 -7.88 79.82
N GLN A 270 12.23 -8.86 79.70
CA GLN A 270 11.81 -9.71 80.82
C GLN A 270 12.96 -10.57 81.35
N GLU A 271 13.76 -11.19 80.49
CA GLU A 271 14.94 -11.96 80.89
C GLU A 271 15.99 -11.06 81.57
N VAL A 272 16.21 -9.84 81.06
CA VAL A 272 17.12 -8.86 81.67
C VAL A 272 16.62 -8.41 83.04
N ALA A 273 15.32 -8.14 83.20
CA ALA A 273 14.73 -7.81 84.50
C ALA A 273 14.88 -8.96 85.50
N GLY A 274 14.63 -10.21 85.05
CA GLY A 274 14.82 -11.40 85.87
C GLY A 274 16.29 -11.64 86.25
N LEU A 275 17.24 -11.40 85.34
CA LEU A 275 18.67 -11.44 85.64
C LEU A 275 19.06 -10.36 86.66
N ARG A 276 18.53 -9.14 86.53
CA ARG A 276 18.76 -8.04 87.46
C ARG A 276 18.26 -8.38 88.87
N GLU A 277 17.06 -8.94 89.00
CA GLU A 277 16.52 -9.42 90.27
C GLU A 277 17.42 -10.50 90.90
N ARG A 278 17.84 -11.51 90.13
CA ARG A 278 18.77 -12.53 90.60
C ARG A 278 20.09 -11.93 91.09
N VAL A 279 20.63 -10.93 90.38
CA VAL A 279 21.84 -10.21 90.79
C VAL A 279 21.62 -9.46 92.11
N GLU A 280 20.49 -8.77 92.26
CA GLU A 280 20.14 -8.08 93.51
C GLU A 280 19.96 -9.07 94.68
N ALA A 281 19.33 -10.22 94.45
CA ALA A 281 19.20 -11.30 95.42
C ALA A 281 20.57 -11.88 95.83
N VAL A 282 21.47 -12.11 94.85
CA VAL A 282 22.84 -12.56 95.13
C VAL A 282 23.58 -11.51 95.96
N LYS A 283 23.50 -10.22 95.60
CA LYS A 283 24.10 -9.13 96.40
C LYS A 283 23.61 -9.13 97.85
N PHE A 284 22.30 -9.28 98.05
CA PHE A 284 21.71 -9.32 99.40
C PHE A 284 22.19 -10.54 100.20
N SER A 285 22.23 -11.72 99.57
CA SER A 285 22.78 -12.94 100.17
C SER A 285 24.24 -12.75 100.59
N THR A 286 25.09 -12.19 99.72
CA THR A 286 26.50 -11.92 100.04
C THR A 286 26.65 -10.93 101.19
N LEU A 287 25.81 -9.89 101.25
CA LEU A 287 25.78 -8.94 102.37
C LEU A 287 25.36 -9.61 103.68
N GLN A 288 24.39 -10.53 103.64
CA GLN A 288 23.97 -11.29 104.80
C GLN A 288 25.08 -12.22 105.32
N TRP A 289 25.78 -12.93 104.42
CA TRP A 289 26.96 -13.72 104.77
C TRP A 289 28.07 -12.85 105.36
N LEU A 290 28.34 -11.68 104.78
CA LEU A 290 29.32 -10.72 105.29
C LEU A 290 28.97 -10.30 106.72
N MET A 291 27.72 -9.93 106.99
CA MET A 291 27.26 -9.58 108.35
C MET A 291 27.39 -10.75 109.32
N GLY A 292 27.08 -11.97 108.88
CA GLY A 292 27.26 -13.19 109.67
C GLY A 292 28.73 -13.44 110.05
N VAL A 293 29.65 -13.31 109.10
CA VAL A 293 31.10 -13.48 109.32
C VAL A 293 31.67 -12.37 110.21
N CYS A 294 31.31 -11.10 109.96
CA CYS A 294 31.73 -9.97 110.82
C CYS A 294 31.20 -10.13 112.25
N THR A 295 29.94 -10.53 112.43
CA THR A 295 29.36 -10.75 113.76
C THR A 295 30.00 -11.96 114.45
N GLY A 296 30.25 -13.05 113.72
CA GLY A 296 30.93 -14.24 114.25
C GLY A 296 32.37 -13.95 114.68
N THR A 297 33.14 -13.25 113.85
CA THR A 297 34.51 -12.83 114.19
C THR A 297 34.56 -11.87 115.37
N ALA A 298 33.65 -10.90 115.45
CA ALA A 298 33.51 -10.02 116.61
C ALA A 298 33.15 -10.80 117.88
N ALA A 299 32.23 -11.78 117.81
CA ALA A 299 31.87 -12.63 118.93
C ALA A 299 33.04 -13.50 119.41
N VAL A 300 33.83 -14.07 118.49
CA VAL A 300 35.05 -14.82 118.83
C VAL A 300 36.10 -13.91 119.49
N MET A 301 36.31 -12.69 118.98
CA MET A 301 37.21 -11.70 119.58
C MET A 301 36.77 -11.31 121.00
N LEU A 302 35.48 -11.04 121.21
CA LEU A 302 34.93 -10.77 122.55
C LEU A 302 35.05 -11.99 123.48
N GLY A 303 34.83 -13.19 122.96
CA GLY A 303 35.01 -14.43 123.70
C GLY A 303 36.46 -14.66 124.12
N ALA A 304 37.42 -14.41 123.23
CA ALA A 304 38.86 -14.49 123.51
C ALA A 304 39.29 -13.41 124.52
N TRP A 305 38.81 -12.17 124.36
CA TRP A 305 39.05 -11.09 125.33
C TRP A 305 38.57 -11.47 126.74
N ARG A 306 37.39 -12.08 126.83
CA ARG A 306 36.83 -12.57 128.11
C ARG A 306 37.63 -13.72 128.73
N LEU A 307 38.30 -14.55 127.93
CA LEU A 307 39.10 -15.67 128.44
C LEU A 307 40.50 -15.23 128.91
N PHE A 308 40.99 -14.09 128.41
CA PHE A 308 42.34 -13.59 128.69
C PHE A 308 42.38 -12.56 129.85
N MET A 309 41.26 -11.93 130.20
CA MET A 309 41.06 -11.17 131.43
C MET A 309 40.57 -12.05 132.57
#